data_AF-A0A7J0AP06-F1
#
_entry.id   AF-A0A7J0AP06-F1
#
_cell.length_a   1.000
_cell.length_b   1.000
_cell.length_c   1.000
_cell.angle_alpha   90.00
_cell.angle_beta   90.00
_cell.angle_gamma   90.00
#
_symmetry.space_group_name_H-M   'P 1'
#
loop_
_entity.id
_entity.type
_entity.pdbx_description
1 polymer ?
#
loop_
_entity_poly.entity_id
_entity_poly.type
_entity_poly.pdbx_seq_one_letter_code
_entity_poly.pdbx_strand_id
1 'polypeptide(L)'
;MPLHVVIPFVASLAIGFVSVKAATVVLRPGLLPSQVRVWQKELPSDIRLEGETLAIDLVSLRDLPVSVKILDMSALEIKGTTLENSSYMGRYLFSDGEIPPFALFATEVEEVLLPSGVTAIGEGAFAETPLKRIVFPASLVSVGARAFYLCDMLEEADLSLCSVTAIPEQGFYGCSSLRNIAFPPCVTSLGKEALMKSGVLKLDLSGVSETGDYACASMDNLEEVTLRAGIRLGEGAFFGDGRLGIMAGMPSGSAPLSLALNGIVELGGEIGGEIIGEGAYAGLAAERISLHPSVREVREHAFRNAVNLKTVDVRKLGNAVPGCSPLAFSGVETRNVVLEVAAGEKEVWASAPVWKEFLVSEVSEVSEVTGVDVTIKIRMDSGGVLRINSNHAIDEVTVCRMDGIILAQARPGTQEYVSEPFSGEKIVVRVVSGSVSKVVKLIEGY
;
A
#
# COMPACT_ATOMS: atom_id res chain seq x y z
N MET A 1 -61.13 6.22 12.69
CA MET A 1 -60.95 5.57 11.37
C MET A 1 -59.51 5.08 11.28
N PRO A 2 -59.24 3.76 11.40
CA PRO A 2 -57.99 3.20 10.93
C PRO A 2 -58.17 2.69 9.49
N LEU A 3 -57.24 3.06 8.62
CA LEU A 3 -57.23 2.68 7.21
C LEU A 3 -56.84 1.19 7.13
N HIS A 4 -57.82 0.33 6.87
CA HIS A 4 -57.59 -1.05 6.45
C HIS A 4 -56.97 -1.03 5.05
N VAL A 5 -55.67 -1.35 4.95
CA VAL A 5 -55.06 -1.75 3.68
C VAL A 5 -55.20 -3.27 3.59
N VAL A 6 -56.22 -3.71 2.86
CA VAL A 6 -56.41 -5.09 2.43
C VAL A 6 -55.52 -5.27 1.19
N ILE A 7 -54.45 -6.06 1.30
CA ILE A 7 -53.71 -6.56 0.14
C ILE A 7 -54.24 -7.98 -0.15
N PRO A 8 -54.72 -8.28 -1.37
CA PRO A 8 -55.49 -9.47 -1.62
C PRO A 8 -54.63 -10.74 -1.51
N PHE A 9 -55.09 -11.63 -0.65
CA PHE A 9 -54.80 -13.05 -0.68
C PHE A 9 -55.32 -13.61 -2.01
N VAL A 10 -54.46 -14.13 -2.89
CA VAL A 10 -54.88 -14.98 -4.02
C VAL A 10 -54.30 -16.37 -3.83
N ALA A 11 -55.20 -17.21 -3.33
CA ALA A 11 -55.44 -18.62 -3.66
C ALA A 11 -54.28 -19.62 -3.65
N SER A 12 -54.40 -20.51 -2.66
CA SER A 12 -53.79 -21.82 -2.58
C SER A 12 -54.14 -22.73 -3.77
N LEU A 13 -53.15 -23.20 -4.52
CA LEU A 13 -53.14 -24.54 -5.14
C LEU A 13 -51.82 -25.22 -4.78
N ALA A 14 -51.93 -26.43 -4.24
CA ALA A 14 -50.87 -27.17 -3.59
C ALA A 14 -49.64 -27.43 -4.48
N ILE A 15 -48.54 -26.72 -4.23
CA ILE A 15 -47.12 -27.14 -4.24
C ILE A 15 -46.37 -26.05 -3.42
N GLY A 16 -45.82 -26.40 -2.25
CA GLY A 16 -44.85 -25.62 -1.45
C GLY A 16 -45.00 -24.09 -1.34
N PHE A 17 -45.91 -23.59 -0.49
CA PHE A 17 -46.09 -22.14 -0.29
C PHE A 17 -44.94 -21.45 0.44
N VAL A 18 -44.37 -20.42 -0.20
CA VAL A 18 -43.60 -19.30 0.38
C VAL A 18 -44.60 -18.28 0.94
N SER A 19 -44.38 -17.78 2.16
CA SER A 19 -45.19 -16.71 2.77
C SER A 19 -44.40 -15.41 2.73
N VAL A 20 -44.81 -14.45 1.89
CA VAL A 20 -44.25 -13.10 1.90
C VAL A 20 -45.03 -12.27 2.91
N LYS A 21 -44.40 -11.94 4.05
CA LYS A 21 -44.96 -11.03 5.05
C LYS A 21 -43.99 -9.87 5.18
N ALA A 22 -44.38 -8.69 4.69
CA ALA A 22 -43.59 -7.45 4.74
C ALA A 22 -42.10 -7.66 4.36
N ALA A 23 -41.78 -7.60 3.07
CA ALA A 23 -40.39 -7.65 2.56
C ALA A 23 -39.56 -8.91 2.86
N THR A 24 -40.07 -9.88 3.63
CA THR A 24 -39.35 -11.12 3.97
C THR A 24 -39.79 -12.29 3.09
N VAL A 25 -38.84 -13.02 2.53
CA VAL A 25 -39.02 -14.23 1.73
C VAL A 25 -38.35 -15.41 2.44
N VAL A 26 -39.15 -16.41 2.80
CA VAL A 26 -38.65 -17.66 3.38
C VAL A 26 -38.39 -18.67 2.26
N LEU A 27 -37.12 -19.05 2.08
CA LEU A 27 -36.63 -19.95 1.05
C LEU A 27 -36.59 -21.40 1.54
N ARG A 28 -36.72 -22.30 0.56
CA ARG A 28 -36.34 -23.72 0.69
C ARG A 28 -35.28 -24.03 -0.38
N PRO A 29 -34.44 -25.06 -0.17
CA PRO A 29 -33.39 -25.41 -1.13
C PRO A 29 -33.95 -25.62 -2.54
N GLY A 30 -33.27 -25.08 -3.56
CA GLY A 30 -33.66 -25.20 -4.98
C GLY A 30 -34.72 -24.21 -5.47
N LEU A 31 -35.36 -23.43 -4.58
CA LEU A 31 -36.49 -22.58 -4.98
C LEU A 31 -36.09 -21.15 -5.38
N LEU A 32 -34.95 -20.64 -4.91
CA LEU A 32 -34.55 -19.24 -5.14
C LEU A 32 -34.56 -18.83 -6.62
N PRO A 33 -34.05 -19.63 -7.59
CA PRO A 33 -34.06 -19.21 -9.00
C PRO A 33 -35.46 -19.07 -9.58
N SER A 34 -36.41 -19.87 -9.08
CA SER A 34 -37.82 -19.76 -9.48
C SER A 34 -38.49 -18.52 -8.86
N GLN A 35 -38.10 -18.14 -7.64
CA GLN A 35 -38.61 -16.94 -6.98
C GLN A 35 -38.12 -15.67 -7.68
N VAL A 36 -36.81 -15.57 -7.96
CA VAL A 36 -36.24 -14.39 -8.65
C VAL A 36 -36.91 -14.17 -10.01
N ARG A 37 -37.17 -15.23 -10.78
CA ARG A 37 -37.88 -15.14 -12.08
C ARG A 37 -39.29 -14.54 -11.97
N VAL A 38 -39.95 -14.70 -10.83
CA VAL A 38 -41.32 -14.20 -10.60
C VAL A 38 -41.31 -12.81 -9.97
N TRP A 39 -40.20 -12.38 -9.36
CA TRP A 39 -40.02 -11.04 -8.83
C TRP A 39 -39.97 -10.00 -9.97
N GLN A 40 -41.14 -9.51 -10.40
CA GLN A 40 -41.27 -8.43 -11.39
C GLN A 40 -41.70 -7.13 -10.71
N LYS A 41 -40.89 -6.06 -10.83
CA LYS A 41 -41.11 -4.62 -10.45
C LYS A 41 -41.80 -4.27 -9.11
N GLU A 42 -42.35 -5.22 -8.36
CA GLU A 42 -43.18 -5.02 -7.16
C GLU A 42 -42.44 -5.39 -5.88
N LEU A 43 -41.18 -5.83 -5.96
CA LEU A 43 -40.39 -6.01 -4.76
C LEU A 43 -40.13 -4.64 -4.10
N PRO A 44 -40.30 -4.54 -2.77
CA PRO A 44 -39.82 -3.39 -2.03
C PRO A 44 -38.31 -3.21 -2.23
N SER A 45 -37.82 -2.00 -1.95
CA SER A 45 -36.38 -1.72 -2.03
C SER A 45 -35.56 -2.59 -1.09
N ASP A 46 -36.18 -3.05 0.00
CA ASP A 46 -35.52 -3.80 1.05
C ASP A 46 -36.11 -5.20 1.04
N ILE A 47 -35.29 -6.23 0.86
CA ILE A 47 -35.71 -7.63 0.88
C ILE A 47 -34.89 -8.40 1.90
N ARG A 48 -35.57 -9.23 2.68
CA ARG A 48 -34.95 -10.16 3.63
C ARG A 48 -35.16 -11.60 3.18
N LEU A 49 -34.09 -12.37 3.04
CA LEU A 49 -34.12 -13.79 2.71
C LEU A 49 -33.83 -14.61 3.98
N GLU A 50 -34.70 -15.58 4.27
CA GLU A 50 -34.56 -16.48 5.41
C GLU A 50 -34.71 -17.94 4.98
N GLY A 51 -34.33 -18.89 5.84
CA GLY A 51 -34.50 -20.32 5.59
C GLY A 51 -33.24 -20.93 5.00
N GLU A 52 -33.37 -21.80 4.01
CA GLU A 52 -32.25 -22.54 3.43
C GLU A 52 -32.22 -22.39 1.90
N THR A 53 -31.02 -22.24 1.34
CA THR A 53 -30.79 -22.21 -0.12
C THR A 53 -29.54 -23.01 -0.49
N LEU A 54 -29.42 -23.37 -1.77
CA LEU A 54 -28.19 -23.94 -2.30
C LEU A 54 -27.24 -22.80 -2.71
N ALA A 55 -25.94 -22.96 -2.49
CA ALA A 55 -24.92 -22.00 -2.91
C ALA A 55 -25.07 -21.64 -4.40
N ILE A 56 -25.25 -22.64 -5.28
CA ILE A 56 -25.47 -22.43 -6.72
C ILE A 56 -26.71 -21.57 -7.03
N ASP A 57 -27.75 -21.64 -6.20
CA ASP A 57 -28.99 -20.91 -6.46
C ASP A 57 -28.81 -19.40 -6.27
N LEU A 58 -27.85 -18.98 -5.45
CA LEU A 58 -27.53 -17.56 -5.24
C LEU A 58 -27.06 -16.87 -6.53
N VAL A 59 -26.59 -17.61 -7.53
CA VAL A 59 -26.27 -17.05 -8.86
C VAL A 59 -27.48 -16.36 -9.50
N SER A 60 -28.69 -16.80 -9.18
CA SER A 60 -29.91 -16.17 -9.69
C SER A 60 -30.16 -14.77 -9.12
N LEU A 61 -29.49 -14.37 -8.03
CA LEU A 61 -29.65 -13.01 -7.47
C LEU A 61 -29.12 -11.92 -8.40
N ARG A 62 -28.33 -12.26 -9.42
CA ARG A 62 -27.94 -11.33 -10.48
C ARG A 62 -29.14 -10.75 -11.24
N ASP A 63 -30.24 -11.48 -11.28
CA ASP A 63 -31.48 -11.08 -11.95
C ASP A 63 -32.44 -10.33 -11.01
N LEU A 64 -31.97 -9.86 -9.84
CA LEU A 64 -32.78 -9.05 -8.93
C LEU A 64 -33.32 -7.79 -9.63
N PRO A 65 -34.57 -7.36 -9.34
CA PRO A 65 -35.10 -6.11 -9.86
C PRO A 65 -34.26 -4.90 -9.41
N VAL A 66 -34.07 -3.95 -10.31
CA VAL A 66 -33.34 -2.68 -10.06
C VAL A 66 -33.90 -1.85 -8.89
N SER A 67 -35.12 -2.14 -8.44
CA SER A 67 -35.73 -1.50 -7.27
C SER A 67 -35.11 -1.96 -5.96
N VAL A 68 -34.52 -3.16 -5.91
CA VAL A 68 -33.93 -3.74 -4.70
C VAL A 68 -32.58 -3.09 -4.41
N LYS A 69 -32.51 -2.40 -3.28
CA LYS A 69 -31.34 -1.66 -2.78
C LYS A 69 -30.75 -2.28 -1.51
N ILE A 70 -31.55 -2.96 -0.68
CA ILE A 70 -31.06 -3.65 0.52
C ILE A 70 -31.39 -5.13 0.44
N LEU A 71 -30.37 -5.97 0.55
CA LEU A 71 -30.50 -7.43 0.57
C LEU A 71 -29.99 -7.98 1.90
N ASP A 72 -30.93 -8.36 2.76
CA ASP A 72 -30.62 -9.00 4.04
C ASP A 72 -30.68 -10.52 3.90
N MET A 73 -29.52 -11.19 3.93
CA MET A 73 -29.39 -12.65 3.93
C MET A 73 -28.91 -13.18 5.28
N SER A 74 -28.93 -12.36 6.34
CA SER A 74 -28.34 -12.69 7.64
C SER A 74 -28.94 -13.96 8.29
N ALA A 75 -30.18 -14.31 7.94
CA ALA A 75 -30.90 -15.48 8.43
C ALA A 75 -31.02 -16.63 7.42
N LEU A 76 -30.18 -16.63 6.38
CA LEU A 76 -30.16 -17.66 5.36
C LEU A 76 -29.06 -18.70 5.65
N GLU A 77 -29.41 -19.98 5.61
CA GLU A 77 -28.45 -21.07 5.61
C GLU A 77 -28.10 -21.46 4.16
N ILE A 78 -26.82 -21.42 3.82
CA ILE A 78 -26.33 -21.71 2.46
C ILE A 78 -25.68 -23.08 2.45
N LYS A 79 -26.27 -24.02 1.71
CA LYS A 79 -25.76 -25.40 1.54
C LYS A 79 -24.96 -25.55 0.26
N GLY A 80 -23.81 -26.22 0.37
CA GLY A 80 -22.97 -26.61 -0.75
C GLY A 80 -23.64 -27.64 -1.66
N THR A 81 -23.12 -27.78 -2.86
CA THR A 81 -23.58 -28.78 -3.85
C THR A 81 -22.49 -29.09 -4.87
N THR A 82 -22.59 -30.23 -5.55
CA THR A 82 -21.68 -30.62 -6.64
C THR A 82 -22.42 -30.60 -7.97
N LEU A 83 -21.91 -29.88 -8.96
CA LEU A 83 -22.41 -29.96 -10.33
C LEU A 83 -21.61 -31.02 -11.10
N GLU A 84 -22.31 -32.08 -11.54
CA GLU A 84 -21.77 -33.08 -12.44
C GLU A 84 -22.21 -32.76 -13.89
N ASN A 85 -21.24 -32.68 -14.82
CA ASN A 85 -21.48 -32.51 -16.27
C ASN A 85 -22.42 -31.34 -16.67
N SER A 86 -21.99 -30.10 -16.46
CA SER A 86 -22.55 -28.97 -17.21
C SER A 86 -21.79 -28.77 -18.53
N SER A 87 -22.46 -28.34 -19.59
CA SER A 87 -21.83 -28.05 -20.89
C SER A 87 -20.86 -26.86 -20.87
N TYR A 88 -20.75 -26.15 -19.75
CA TYR A 88 -19.97 -24.93 -19.63
C TYR A 88 -18.73 -25.04 -18.73
N MET A 89 -18.62 -26.01 -17.82
CA MET A 89 -17.44 -26.17 -16.95
C MET A 89 -17.33 -27.60 -16.40
N GLY A 90 -16.09 -28.04 -16.11
CA GLY A 90 -15.80 -29.28 -15.38
C GLY A 90 -16.46 -29.36 -14.01
N ARG A 91 -16.26 -30.46 -13.27
CA ARG A 91 -16.87 -30.70 -11.95
C ARG A 91 -16.58 -29.51 -11.01
N TYR A 92 -17.60 -28.67 -10.77
CA TYR A 92 -17.52 -27.53 -9.86
C TYR A 92 -18.17 -27.93 -8.53
N LEU A 93 -17.46 -27.67 -7.44
CA LEU A 93 -17.89 -27.97 -6.08
C LEU A 93 -18.17 -26.65 -5.37
N PHE A 94 -19.39 -26.46 -4.91
CA PHE A 94 -19.77 -25.37 -4.04
C PHE A 94 -19.79 -25.86 -2.60
N SER A 95 -19.15 -25.13 -1.69
CA SER A 95 -19.07 -25.47 -0.27
C SER A 95 -20.23 -24.87 0.53
N ASP A 96 -20.47 -25.40 1.73
CA ASP A 96 -21.39 -24.78 2.68
C ASP A 96 -20.93 -23.36 3.01
N GLY A 97 -21.86 -22.39 3.01
CA GLY A 97 -21.54 -20.99 3.24
C GLY A 97 -20.83 -20.28 2.10
N GLU A 98 -20.77 -20.84 0.89
CA GLU A 98 -20.16 -20.18 -0.26
C GLU A 98 -21.14 -19.23 -0.96
N ILE A 99 -20.74 -17.95 -1.09
CA ILE A 99 -21.35 -17.05 -2.08
C ILE A 99 -20.68 -17.37 -3.43
N PRO A 100 -21.41 -17.88 -4.43
CA PRO A 100 -20.80 -18.36 -5.67
C PRO A 100 -20.24 -17.21 -6.51
N PRO A 101 -19.37 -17.50 -7.49
CA PRO A 101 -18.90 -16.51 -8.44
C PRO A 101 -20.05 -15.77 -9.15
N PHE A 102 -19.92 -14.45 -9.29
CA PHE A 102 -20.88 -13.58 -9.98
C PHE A 102 -22.31 -13.62 -9.44
N ALA A 103 -22.50 -13.90 -8.14
CA ALA A 103 -23.82 -14.01 -7.49
C ALA A 103 -24.67 -12.74 -7.62
N LEU A 104 -24.04 -11.57 -7.39
CA LEU A 104 -24.66 -10.25 -7.38
C LEU A 104 -23.96 -9.29 -8.36
N PHE A 105 -23.22 -9.82 -9.35
CA PHE A 105 -22.51 -9.05 -10.36
C PHE A 105 -23.42 -8.06 -11.09
N ALA A 106 -23.01 -6.78 -11.17
CA ALA A 106 -23.73 -5.72 -11.85
C ALA A 106 -25.21 -5.57 -11.42
N THR A 107 -25.49 -5.81 -10.14
CA THR A 107 -26.82 -5.54 -9.55
C THR A 107 -26.91 -4.10 -9.05
N GLU A 108 -28.11 -3.70 -8.61
CA GLU A 108 -28.40 -2.35 -8.11
C GLU A 108 -28.38 -2.24 -6.58
N VAL A 109 -27.92 -3.29 -5.90
CA VAL A 109 -27.93 -3.41 -4.44
C VAL A 109 -26.88 -2.48 -3.81
N GLU A 110 -27.29 -1.73 -2.80
CA GLU A 110 -26.45 -0.79 -2.06
C GLU A 110 -26.02 -1.34 -0.69
N GLU A 111 -26.76 -2.28 -0.11
CA GLU A 111 -26.42 -2.90 1.18
C GLU A 111 -26.67 -4.40 1.17
N VAL A 112 -25.69 -5.17 1.67
CA VAL A 112 -25.81 -6.63 1.85
C VAL A 112 -25.46 -7.03 3.28
N LEU A 113 -26.37 -7.75 3.92
CA LEU A 113 -26.11 -8.41 5.21
C LEU A 113 -25.88 -9.90 4.96
N LEU A 114 -24.63 -10.34 5.11
CA LEU A 114 -24.27 -11.75 4.89
C LEU A 114 -24.70 -12.63 6.07
N PRO A 115 -25.06 -13.90 5.82
CA PRO A 115 -25.24 -14.87 6.89
C PRO A 115 -23.94 -15.14 7.65
N SER A 116 -24.05 -15.37 8.95
CA SER A 116 -22.90 -15.64 9.82
C SER A 116 -22.16 -16.95 9.52
N GLY A 117 -22.72 -17.78 8.65
CA GLY A 117 -22.11 -19.04 8.19
C GLY A 117 -21.34 -18.91 6.87
N VAL A 118 -21.24 -17.72 6.27
CA VAL A 118 -20.50 -17.55 5.01
C VAL A 118 -19.02 -17.79 5.23
N THR A 119 -18.44 -18.71 4.46
CA THR A 119 -17.03 -19.12 4.56
C THR A 119 -16.20 -18.64 3.36
N ALA A 120 -16.84 -18.39 2.23
CA ALA A 120 -16.18 -18.02 0.98
C ALA A 120 -17.02 -17.03 0.17
N ILE A 121 -16.36 -16.05 -0.44
CA ILE A 121 -16.93 -15.16 -1.46
C ILE A 121 -16.25 -15.46 -2.79
N GLY A 122 -17.02 -15.86 -3.80
CA GLY A 122 -16.51 -16.27 -5.11
C GLY A 122 -15.99 -15.12 -5.97
N GLU A 123 -15.38 -15.49 -7.10
CA GLU A 123 -14.87 -14.53 -8.10
C GLU A 123 -15.96 -13.58 -8.58
N GLY A 124 -15.69 -12.28 -8.57
CA GLY A 124 -16.63 -11.27 -9.08
C GLY A 124 -18.00 -11.24 -8.40
N ALA A 125 -18.15 -11.83 -7.21
CA ALA A 125 -19.46 -12.03 -6.57
C ALA A 125 -20.27 -10.74 -6.42
N PHE A 126 -19.62 -9.60 -6.15
CA PHE A 126 -20.23 -8.27 -6.01
C PHE A 126 -19.68 -7.27 -7.02
N ALA A 127 -18.93 -7.70 -8.04
CA ALA A 127 -18.30 -6.77 -8.97
C ALA A 127 -19.32 -5.90 -9.71
N GLU A 128 -18.94 -4.63 -9.97
CA GLU A 128 -19.75 -3.60 -10.64
C GLU A 128 -21.10 -3.32 -9.97
N THR A 129 -21.20 -3.54 -8.66
CA THR A 129 -22.41 -3.26 -7.85
C THR A 129 -22.20 -1.96 -7.06
N PRO A 130 -23.20 -1.06 -6.96
CA PRO A 130 -23.11 0.20 -6.21
C PRO A 130 -23.22 -0.03 -4.68
N LEU A 131 -22.57 -1.09 -4.20
CA LEU A 131 -22.56 -1.53 -2.82
C LEU A 131 -21.89 -0.48 -1.95
N LYS A 132 -22.64 0.12 -1.03
CA LYS A 132 -22.14 1.09 -0.04
C LYS A 132 -21.65 0.42 1.23
N ARG A 133 -22.35 -0.62 1.67
CA ARG A 133 -22.08 -1.31 2.93
C ARG A 133 -22.23 -2.83 2.79
N ILE A 134 -21.27 -3.53 3.36
CA ILE A 134 -21.32 -4.97 3.56
C ILE A 134 -20.77 -5.29 4.96
N VAL A 135 -21.41 -6.23 5.66
CA VAL A 135 -20.91 -6.72 6.94
C VAL A 135 -20.30 -8.10 6.71
N PHE A 136 -18.98 -8.20 6.86
CA PHE A 136 -18.26 -9.45 6.69
C PHE A 136 -18.41 -10.34 7.95
N PRO A 137 -18.74 -11.63 7.80
CA PRO A 137 -18.83 -12.53 8.94
C PRO A 137 -17.44 -13.03 9.36
N ALA A 138 -17.27 -13.27 10.67
CA ALA A 138 -16.01 -13.79 11.23
C ALA A 138 -15.63 -15.18 10.67
N SER A 139 -16.60 -15.94 10.16
CA SER A 139 -16.40 -17.23 9.51
C SER A 139 -15.78 -17.16 8.12
N LEU A 140 -15.64 -15.96 7.54
CA LEU A 140 -15.10 -15.78 6.19
C LEU A 140 -13.60 -16.18 6.15
N VAL A 141 -13.27 -17.13 5.27
CA VAL A 141 -11.92 -17.71 5.10
C VAL A 141 -11.32 -17.32 3.74
N SER A 142 -12.13 -17.18 2.70
CA SER A 142 -11.63 -16.87 1.35
C SER A 142 -12.45 -15.82 0.61
N VAL A 143 -11.75 -15.02 -0.19
CA VAL A 143 -12.31 -14.03 -1.11
C VAL A 143 -11.70 -14.30 -2.49
N GLY A 144 -12.54 -14.41 -3.51
CA GLY A 144 -12.14 -14.68 -4.89
C GLY A 144 -11.66 -13.44 -5.62
N ALA A 145 -10.95 -13.64 -6.73
CA ALA A 145 -10.50 -12.55 -7.59
C ALA A 145 -11.68 -11.64 -7.98
N ARG A 146 -11.43 -10.33 -8.09
CA ARG A 146 -12.44 -9.35 -8.49
C ARG A 146 -13.70 -9.30 -7.60
N ALA A 147 -13.72 -9.90 -6.41
CA ALA A 147 -14.96 -10.03 -5.62
C ALA A 147 -15.73 -8.71 -5.43
N PHE A 148 -15.02 -7.59 -5.23
CA PHE A 148 -15.56 -6.23 -5.12
C PHE A 148 -15.01 -5.28 -6.19
N TYR A 149 -14.66 -5.82 -7.37
CA TYR A 149 -14.15 -5.03 -8.49
C TYR A 149 -15.15 -3.95 -8.91
N LEU A 150 -14.72 -2.68 -8.96
CA LEU A 150 -15.56 -1.52 -9.29
C LEU A 150 -16.81 -1.37 -8.40
N CYS A 151 -16.75 -1.77 -7.12
CA CYS A 151 -17.70 -1.32 -6.10
C CYS A 151 -17.38 0.13 -5.68
N ASP A 152 -17.55 1.07 -6.60
CA ASP A 152 -17.08 2.46 -6.47
C ASP A 152 -17.74 3.24 -5.31
N MET A 153 -18.90 2.81 -4.85
CA MET A 153 -19.65 3.37 -3.72
C MET A 153 -19.32 2.72 -2.36
N LEU A 154 -18.51 1.66 -2.30
CA LEU A 154 -18.22 0.95 -1.04
C LEU A 154 -17.45 1.87 -0.10
N GLU A 155 -17.98 2.16 1.09
CA GLU A 155 -17.40 3.16 2.00
C GLU A 155 -16.40 2.55 2.99
N GLU A 156 -16.66 1.31 3.42
CA GLU A 156 -15.88 0.60 4.44
C GLU A 156 -15.82 -0.89 4.13
N ALA A 157 -14.66 -1.50 4.41
CA ALA A 157 -14.45 -2.94 4.38
C ALA A 157 -13.68 -3.40 5.62
N ASP A 158 -14.42 -3.73 6.68
CA ASP A 158 -13.84 -4.30 7.91
C ASP A 158 -13.76 -5.83 7.81
N LEU A 159 -12.54 -6.33 7.57
CA LEU A 159 -12.23 -7.76 7.56
C LEU A 159 -11.51 -8.20 8.85
N SER A 160 -11.38 -7.33 9.86
CA SER A 160 -10.53 -7.54 11.05
C SER A 160 -10.86 -8.80 11.85
N LEU A 161 -12.12 -9.23 11.80
CA LEU A 161 -12.63 -10.43 12.49
C LEU A 161 -12.64 -11.69 11.61
N CYS A 162 -12.30 -11.57 10.33
CA CYS A 162 -12.27 -12.68 9.39
C CYS A 162 -10.97 -13.50 9.51
N SER A 163 -10.95 -14.68 8.87
CA SER A 163 -9.77 -15.55 8.78
C SER A 163 -9.16 -15.55 7.37
N VAL A 164 -9.36 -14.47 6.62
CA VAL A 164 -8.83 -14.31 5.26
C VAL A 164 -7.31 -14.12 5.31
N THR A 165 -6.58 -14.91 4.54
CA THR A 165 -5.09 -14.89 4.53
C THR A 165 -4.49 -14.06 3.40
N ALA A 166 -5.28 -13.74 2.38
CA ALA A 166 -4.83 -12.96 1.24
C ALA A 166 -5.97 -12.10 0.68
N ILE A 167 -5.64 -10.89 0.25
CA ILE A 167 -6.54 -10.10 -0.60
C ILE A 167 -6.26 -10.49 -2.05
N PRO A 168 -7.26 -10.96 -2.81
CA PRO A 168 -7.05 -11.57 -4.12
C PRO A 168 -6.76 -10.53 -5.21
N GLU A 169 -6.38 -11.00 -6.40
CA GLU A 169 -6.22 -10.17 -7.60
C GLU A 169 -7.46 -9.31 -7.82
N GLN A 170 -7.24 -7.99 -7.96
CA GLN A 170 -8.29 -7.01 -8.21
C GLN A 170 -9.46 -7.05 -7.20
N GLY A 171 -9.24 -7.56 -5.99
CA GLY A 171 -10.29 -7.82 -4.99
C GLY A 171 -11.13 -6.59 -4.64
N PHE A 172 -10.50 -5.42 -4.50
CA PHE A 172 -11.10 -4.12 -4.21
C PHE A 172 -10.67 -3.05 -5.22
N TYR A 173 -10.36 -3.46 -6.45
CA TYR A 173 -9.99 -2.55 -7.53
C TYR A 173 -11.09 -1.51 -7.75
N GLY A 174 -10.72 -0.23 -7.82
CA GLY A 174 -11.64 0.86 -8.15
C GLY A 174 -12.76 1.10 -7.13
N CYS A 175 -12.64 0.59 -5.90
CA CYS A 175 -13.51 0.97 -4.79
C CYS A 175 -13.22 2.42 -4.34
N SER A 176 -13.57 3.41 -5.16
CA SER A 176 -13.10 4.80 -5.04
C SER A 176 -13.65 5.57 -3.82
N SER A 177 -14.76 5.10 -3.26
CA SER A 177 -15.35 5.62 -2.02
C SER A 177 -14.82 4.93 -0.75
N LEU A 178 -14.02 3.86 -0.88
CA LEU A 178 -13.58 3.04 0.25
C LEU A 178 -12.57 3.81 1.09
N ARG A 179 -12.99 4.44 2.18
CA ARG A 179 -12.09 5.26 3.02
C ARG A 179 -11.27 4.42 3.98
N ASN A 180 -11.87 3.36 4.51
CA ASN A 180 -11.29 2.49 5.53
C ASN A 180 -11.35 1.04 5.08
N ILE A 181 -10.20 0.37 5.12
CA ILE A 181 -10.09 -1.08 5.01
C ILE A 181 -9.28 -1.59 6.20
N ALA A 182 -9.82 -2.56 6.93
CA ALA A 182 -9.16 -3.17 8.07
C ALA A 182 -8.87 -4.64 7.77
N PHE A 183 -7.59 -5.03 7.74
CA PHE A 183 -7.21 -6.42 7.52
C PHE A 183 -7.23 -7.23 8.81
N PRO A 184 -7.58 -8.52 8.73
CA PRO A 184 -7.32 -9.43 9.84
C PRO A 184 -5.81 -9.68 9.99
N PRO A 185 -5.34 -10.03 11.20
CA PRO A 185 -3.92 -10.21 11.49
C PRO A 185 -3.27 -11.36 10.71
N CYS A 186 -4.05 -12.21 10.06
CA CYS A 186 -3.58 -13.32 9.24
C CYS A 186 -3.37 -12.98 7.76
N VAL A 187 -3.67 -11.75 7.29
CA VAL A 187 -3.38 -11.37 5.90
C VAL A 187 -1.88 -11.25 5.68
N THR A 188 -1.33 -12.13 4.84
CA THR A 188 0.10 -12.18 4.53
C THR A 188 0.44 -11.66 3.14
N SER A 189 -0.55 -11.51 2.25
CA SER A 189 -0.30 -11.11 0.85
C SER A 189 -1.44 -10.30 0.24
N LEU A 190 -1.08 -9.35 -0.63
CA LEU A 190 -2.00 -8.67 -1.54
C LEU A 190 -1.78 -9.17 -2.97
N GLY A 191 -2.85 -9.47 -3.71
CA GLY A 191 -2.78 -9.86 -5.12
C GLY A 191 -2.46 -8.69 -6.05
N LYS A 192 -2.26 -9.01 -7.33
CA LYS A 192 -2.09 -8.01 -8.39
C LYS A 192 -3.28 -7.04 -8.41
N GLU A 193 -3.01 -5.74 -8.45
CA GLU A 193 -4.02 -4.68 -8.53
C GLU A 193 -5.11 -4.73 -7.41
N ALA A 194 -4.83 -5.38 -6.28
CA ALA A 194 -5.82 -5.69 -5.25
C ALA A 194 -6.61 -4.48 -4.72
N LEU A 195 -5.96 -3.34 -4.55
CA LEU A 195 -6.49 -2.06 -4.04
C LEU A 195 -6.27 -0.92 -5.04
N MET A 196 -5.89 -1.24 -6.29
CA MET A 196 -5.60 -0.22 -7.30
C MET A 196 -6.84 0.67 -7.50
N LYS A 197 -6.65 2.01 -7.51
CA LYS A 197 -7.73 3.02 -7.59
C LYS A 197 -8.76 2.98 -6.44
N SER A 198 -8.44 2.33 -5.32
CA SER A 198 -9.30 2.41 -4.13
C SER A 198 -9.16 3.78 -3.44
N GLY A 199 -10.20 4.16 -2.68
CA GLY A 199 -10.28 5.44 -2.00
C GLY A 199 -9.61 5.51 -0.63
N VAL A 200 -8.80 4.51 -0.28
CA VAL A 200 -8.31 4.25 1.09
C VAL A 200 -7.43 5.41 1.54
N LEU A 201 -7.67 5.90 2.77
CA LEU A 201 -6.89 7.02 3.34
C LEU A 201 -5.63 6.54 4.04
N LYS A 202 -5.76 5.46 4.84
CA LYS A 202 -4.67 4.88 5.62
C LYS A 202 -4.64 3.38 5.43
N LEU A 203 -3.45 2.84 5.20
CA LEU A 203 -3.27 1.42 4.91
C LEU A 203 -2.23 0.80 5.84
N ASP A 204 -2.63 -0.19 6.63
CA ASP A 204 -1.73 -0.97 7.48
C ASP A 204 -1.35 -2.29 6.80
N LEU A 205 -0.09 -2.38 6.36
CA LEU A 205 0.55 -3.55 5.78
C LEU A 205 1.61 -4.16 6.73
N SER A 206 1.54 -3.90 8.04
CA SER A 206 2.47 -4.46 9.03
C SER A 206 2.40 -6.00 9.13
N GLY A 207 1.24 -6.59 8.85
CA GLY A 207 1.04 -8.04 8.74
C GLY A 207 1.45 -8.65 7.39
N VAL A 208 1.58 -7.81 6.35
CA VAL A 208 1.74 -8.27 4.97
C VAL A 208 3.22 -8.54 4.66
N SER A 209 3.47 -9.70 4.06
CA SER A 209 4.82 -10.15 3.67
C SER A 209 5.14 -9.85 2.21
N GLU A 210 4.12 -9.81 1.34
CA GLU A 210 4.30 -9.49 -0.07
C GLU A 210 3.08 -8.84 -0.72
N THR A 211 3.31 -8.07 -1.78
CA THR A 211 2.26 -7.52 -2.65
C THR A 211 2.48 -7.94 -4.10
N GLY A 212 1.40 -8.13 -4.84
CA GLY A 212 1.43 -8.29 -6.30
C GLY A 212 1.69 -6.96 -7.01
N ASP A 213 1.85 -7.03 -8.32
CA ASP A 213 2.09 -5.85 -9.16
C ASP A 213 0.91 -4.89 -9.07
N TYR A 214 1.21 -3.59 -8.99
CA TYR A 214 0.23 -2.52 -8.90
C TYR A 214 -0.80 -2.68 -7.76
N ALA A 215 -0.50 -3.50 -6.74
CA ALA A 215 -1.46 -3.87 -5.71
C ALA A 215 -2.13 -2.68 -5.02
N CYS A 216 -1.42 -1.57 -4.87
CA CYS A 216 -1.84 -0.34 -4.21
C CYS A 216 -1.77 0.88 -5.16
N ALA A 217 -1.74 0.68 -6.48
CA ALA A 217 -1.48 1.78 -7.42
C ALA A 217 -2.67 2.74 -7.56
N SER A 218 -2.38 4.02 -7.82
CA SER A 218 -3.34 5.07 -8.16
C SER A 218 -4.41 5.28 -7.10
N MET A 219 -4.06 5.09 -5.83
CA MET A 219 -4.88 5.46 -4.67
C MET A 219 -4.73 6.96 -4.40
N ASP A 220 -5.47 7.77 -5.17
CA ASP A 220 -5.40 9.24 -5.15
C ASP A 220 -5.68 9.89 -3.78
N ASN A 221 -6.27 9.15 -2.84
CA ASN A 221 -6.60 9.61 -1.49
C ASN A 221 -5.72 9.02 -0.39
N LEU A 222 -4.77 8.14 -0.71
CA LEU A 222 -3.90 7.52 0.27
C LEU A 222 -2.96 8.56 0.88
N GLU A 223 -2.95 8.67 2.20
CA GLU A 223 -2.16 9.65 2.96
C GLU A 223 -1.08 8.98 3.81
N GLU A 224 -1.34 7.76 4.28
CA GLU A 224 -0.47 7.05 5.22
C GLU A 224 -0.40 5.55 4.92
N VAL A 225 0.81 5.00 4.90
CA VAL A 225 1.04 3.55 4.80
C VAL A 225 1.98 3.09 5.90
N THR A 226 1.58 2.05 6.63
CA THR A 226 2.45 1.31 7.54
C THR A 226 2.92 0.03 6.86
N LEU A 227 4.23 -0.21 6.83
CA LEU A 227 4.83 -1.38 6.20
C LEU A 227 5.53 -2.27 7.22
N ARG A 228 5.48 -3.58 6.96
CA ARG A 228 6.36 -4.55 7.61
C ARG A 228 7.81 -4.34 7.16
N ALA A 229 8.75 -4.44 8.10
CA ALA A 229 10.17 -4.54 7.76
C ALA A 229 10.41 -5.77 6.86
N GLY A 230 10.95 -5.51 5.67
CA GLY A 230 11.27 -6.54 4.70
C GLY A 230 10.10 -7.07 3.88
N ILE A 231 9.00 -6.32 3.80
CA ILE A 231 7.93 -6.58 2.84
C ILE A 231 8.48 -6.61 1.41
N ARG A 232 8.05 -7.61 0.63
CA ARG A 232 8.32 -7.75 -0.81
C ARG A 232 7.24 -7.02 -1.60
N LEU A 233 7.61 -5.97 -2.33
CA LEU A 233 6.63 -5.26 -3.14
C LEU A 233 6.56 -5.87 -4.54
N GLY A 234 5.40 -5.73 -5.16
CA GLY A 234 5.20 -6.00 -6.58
C GLY A 234 5.57 -4.79 -7.44
N GLU A 235 5.73 -4.99 -8.74
CA GLU A 235 6.09 -3.91 -9.66
C GLU A 235 5.02 -2.82 -9.65
N GLY A 236 5.44 -1.56 -9.47
CA GLY A 236 4.50 -0.44 -9.42
C GLY A 236 3.51 -0.48 -8.25
N ALA A 237 3.82 -1.18 -7.14
CA ALA A 237 2.88 -1.40 -6.05
C ALA A 237 2.14 -0.15 -5.59
N PHE A 238 2.76 1.03 -5.53
CA PHE A 238 2.16 2.30 -5.08
C PHE A 238 2.05 3.34 -6.22
N PHE A 239 2.07 2.89 -7.47
CA PHE A 239 2.24 3.76 -8.63
C PHE A 239 1.11 4.78 -8.76
N GLY A 240 1.44 6.07 -8.69
CA GLY A 240 0.47 7.15 -8.88
C GLY A 240 -0.26 7.59 -7.62
N ASP A 241 0.21 7.21 -6.42
CA ASP A 241 -0.42 7.58 -5.14
C ASP A 241 -0.09 9.02 -4.71
N GLY A 242 -0.57 10.01 -5.46
CA GLY A 242 -0.16 11.42 -5.40
C GLY A 242 -0.33 12.17 -4.07
N ARG A 243 -0.96 11.55 -3.06
CA ARG A 243 -1.20 12.13 -1.71
C ARG A 243 -0.44 11.44 -0.57
N LEU A 244 0.27 10.34 -0.83
CA LEU A 244 0.86 9.50 0.23
C LEU A 244 2.00 10.21 0.97
N GLY A 245 1.69 11.02 1.98
CA GLY A 245 2.64 11.87 2.72
C GLY A 245 3.54 11.14 3.70
N ILE A 246 3.08 10.01 4.23
CA ILE A 246 3.74 9.33 5.35
C ILE A 246 3.87 7.85 5.05
N MET A 247 5.09 7.32 5.18
CA MET A 247 5.37 5.90 5.11
C MET A 247 6.24 5.46 6.29
N ALA A 248 5.76 4.49 7.05
CA ALA A 248 6.48 3.91 8.19
C ALA A 248 6.97 2.49 7.85
N GLY A 249 8.26 2.20 8.03
CA GLY A 249 8.86 0.90 7.75
C GLY A 249 9.73 0.89 6.49
N MET A 250 10.59 -0.13 6.36
CA MET A 250 11.52 -0.26 5.24
C MET A 250 11.20 -1.49 4.38
N PRO A 251 10.97 -1.32 3.06
CA PRO A 251 10.87 -2.43 2.12
C PRO A 251 12.21 -3.20 2.06
N SER A 252 12.19 -4.48 1.68
CA SER A 252 13.42 -5.17 1.29
C SER A 252 13.19 -5.97 0.02
N GLY A 253 14.17 -5.93 -0.88
CA GLY A 253 14.40 -6.98 -1.87
C GLY A 253 13.15 -7.52 -2.57
N SER A 254 12.59 -6.71 -3.48
CA SER A 254 11.84 -7.06 -4.70
C SER A 254 10.82 -5.96 -4.97
N ALA A 255 10.91 -5.42 -6.18
CA ALA A 255 10.21 -4.28 -6.76
C ALA A 255 10.39 -2.90 -6.10
N PRO A 256 10.38 -1.82 -6.89
CA PRO A 256 10.65 -0.48 -6.41
C PRO A 256 9.39 0.24 -5.91
N LEU A 257 9.60 1.18 -5.00
CA LEU A 257 8.55 1.93 -4.33
C LEU A 257 8.13 3.17 -5.12
N SER A 258 7.10 3.00 -5.95
CA SER A 258 6.60 4.04 -6.84
C SER A 258 5.80 5.07 -6.06
N LEU A 259 6.44 6.14 -5.57
CA LEU A 259 5.76 7.21 -4.84
C LEU A 259 5.79 8.51 -5.64
N ALA A 260 4.60 9.02 -5.97
CA ALA A 260 4.40 10.40 -6.43
C ALA A 260 4.00 11.23 -5.21
N LEU A 261 4.70 12.30 -4.88
CA LEU A 261 4.35 13.06 -3.68
C LEU A 261 4.39 14.57 -3.85
N ASN A 262 3.42 15.26 -3.24
CA ASN A 262 3.49 16.70 -2.92
C ASN A 262 3.78 16.96 -1.42
N GLY A 263 4.26 15.95 -0.70
CA GLY A 263 4.59 16.00 0.73
C GLY A 263 5.85 15.18 1.02
N ILE A 264 6.54 15.48 2.10
CA ILE A 264 7.90 15.00 2.38
C ILE A 264 7.92 13.47 2.58
N VAL A 265 8.45 12.69 1.62
CA VAL A 265 9.02 11.37 1.99
C VAL A 265 10.34 11.65 2.67
N GLU A 266 10.46 11.38 3.96
CA GLU A 266 11.77 11.15 4.56
C GLU A 266 12.23 9.73 4.19
N LEU A 267 12.77 9.57 2.97
CA LEU A 267 13.57 8.39 2.65
C LEU A 267 14.90 8.54 3.38
N GLY A 268 14.96 8.07 4.62
CA GLY A 268 16.22 7.87 5.32
C GLY A 268 17.01 6.72 4.67
N GLY A 269 17.77 6.98 3.60
CA GLY A 269 18.63 5.97 2.99
C GLY A 269 18.93 6.13 1.49
N GLU A 270 19.63 5.13 0.95
CA GLU A 270 19.84 4.97 -0.49
C GLU A 270 18.63 4.27 -1.13
N ILE A 271 18.24 4.69 -2.33
CA ILE A 271 17.17 4.05 -3.10
C ILE A 271 17.75 2.94 -3.98
N GLY A 272 17.09 1.78 -3.99
CA GLY A 272 17.42 0.72 -4.96
C GLY A 272 17.32 -0.72 -4.47
N GLY A 273 17.70 -1.59 -5.39
CA GLY A 273 17.88 -3.03 -5.36
C GLY A 273 18.73 -3.37 -6.60
N GLU A 274 18.94 -4.64 -6.98
CA GLU A 274 19.69 -4.92 -8.22
C GLU A 274 19.02 -4.30 -9.47
N ILE A 275 17.69 -4.18 -9.46
CA ILE A 275 16.89 -3.59 -10.53
C ILE A 275 15.95 -2.54 -9.95
N ILE A 276 16.00 -1.33 -10.49
CA ILE A 276 14.96 -0.30 -10.35
C ILE A 276 13.96 -0.54 -11.49
N GLY A 277 12.87 -1.24 -11.16
CA GLY A 277 11.76 -1.64 -12.04
C GLY A 277 10.97 -0.50 -12.72
N GLU A 278 9.97 -0.88 -13.54
CA GLU A 278 9.21 0.09 -14.32
C GLU A 278 8.35 0.98 -13.41
N GLY A 279 8.32 2.29 -13.67
CA GLY A 279 7.51 3.23 -12.86
C GLY A 279 7.98 3.40 -11.41
N ALA A 280 9.13 2.81 -11.07
CA ALA A 280 9.70 2.62 -9.73
C ALA A 280 9.55 3.73 -8.71
N TYR A 281 9.63 4.97 -9.15
CA TYR A 281 9.68 6.23 -8.41
C TYR A 281 9.05 7.32 -9.29
N ALA A 282 8.05 6.96 -10.11
CA ALA A 282 7.35 7.91 -10.95
C ALA A 282 6.62 8.97 -10.09
N GLY A 283 6.80 10.24 -10.43
CA GLY A 283 6.25 11.40 -9.73
C GLY A 283 7.04 11.81 -8.49
N LEU A 284 8.24 11.24 -8.28
CA LEU A 284 9.07 11.53 -7.12
C LEU A 284 9.37 13.04 -7.02
N ALA A 285 8.98 13.66 -5.90
CA ALA A 285 9.23 15.08 -5.64
C ALA A 285 10.52 15.37 -4.87
N ALA A 286 11.37 14.36 -4.65
CA ALA A 286 12.66 14.54 -4.02
C ALA A 286 13.56 15.42 -4.88
N GLU A 287 14.17 16.44 -4.29
CA GLU A 287 15.20 17.23 -4.97
C GLU A 287 16.51 16.47 -5.13
N ARG A 288 16.75 15.48 -4.27
CA ARG A 288 17.96 14.66 -4.29
C ARG A 288 17.63 13.20 -4.06
N ILE A 289 18.25 12.31 -4.84
CA ILE A 289 18.25 10.86 -4.61
C ILE A 289 19.68 10.34 -4.52
N SER A 290 19.89 9.23 -3.80
CA SER A 290 21.16 8.50 -3.81
C SER A 290 20.92 7.04 -4.16
N LEU A 291 21.62 6.53 -5.16
CA LEU A 291 21.45 5.16 -5.62
C LEU A 291 22.28 4.18 -4.78
N HIS A 292 21.67 3.06 -4.41
CA HIS A 292 22.34 2.00 -3.66
C HIS A 292 23.42 1.30 -4.52
N PRO A 293 24.58 0.90 -3.96
CA PRO A 293 25.67 0.23 -4.69
C PRO A 293 25.29 -1.06 -5.42
N SER A 294 24.17 -1.69 -5.05
CA SER A 294 23.69 -2.90 -5.71
C SER A 294 22.97 -2.64 -7.03
N VAL A 295 22.59 -1.40 -7.35
CA VAL A 295 21.83 -1.10 -8.58
C VAL A 295 22.64 -1.48 -9.82
N ARG A 296 22.01 -2.25 -10.70
CA ARG A 296 22.56 -2.71 -11.98
C ARG A 296 21.69 -2.29 -13.17
N GLU A 297 20.39 -2.12 -12.96
CA GLU A 297 19.44 -1.77 -14.02
C GLU A 297 18.41 -0.73 -13.54
N VAL A 298 18.03 0.19 -14.42
CA VAL A 298 16.95 1.17 -14.26
C VAL A 298 16.01 1.07 -15.46
N ARG A 299 14.77 0.63 -15.24
CA ARG A 299 13.78 0.34 -16.28
C ARG A 299 13.00 1.57 -16.75
N GLU A 300 12.11 1.35 -17.72
CA GLU A 300 11.25 2.38 -18.29
C GLU A 300 10.46 3.12 -17.21
N HIS A 301 10.33 4.43 -17.35
CA HIS A 301 9.52 5.27 -16.46
C HIS A 301 9.89 5.23 -14.96
N ALA A 302 11.03 4.64 -14.59
CA ALA A 302 11.47 4.50 -13.21
C ALA A 302 11.42 5.79 -12.39
N PHE A 303 11.71 6.94 -12.99
CA PHE A 303 11.66 8.26 -12.37
C PHE A 303 10.79 9.22 -13.20
N ARG A 304 9.76 8.70 -13.89
CA ARG A 304 8.89 9.50 -14.76
C ARG A 304 8.30 10.68 -14.00
N ASN A 305 8.32 11.90 -14.55
CA ASN A 305 7.77 13.11 -13.92
C ASN A 305 8.36 13.43 -12.52
N ALA A 306 9.59 13.00 -12.22
CA ALA A 306 10.30 13.46 -11.03
C ALA A 306 10.78 14.92 -11.21
N VAL A 307 9.84 15.85 -11.39
CA VAL A 307 10.09 17.22 -11.89
C VAL A 307 10.90 18.10 -10.93
N ASN A 308 10.95 17.74 -9.65
CA ASN A 308 11.71 18.47 -8.63
C ASN A 308 13.15 17.96 -8.51
N LEU A 309 13.51 16.86 -9.17
CA LEU A 309 14.82 16.25 -9.05
C LEU A 309 15.90 17.21 -9.53
N LYS A 310 16.82 17.57 -8.64
CA LYS A 310 17.98 18.45 -8.89
C LYS A 310 19.29 17.69 -8.79
N THR A 311 19.34 16.58 -8.06
CA THR A 311 20.59 15.83 -7.84
C THR A 311 20.37 14.32 -7.76
N VAL A 312 21.25 13.57 -8.43
CA VAL A 312 21.35 12.11 -8.34
C VAL A 312 22.77 11.76 -7.87
N ASP A 313 22.87 11.17 -6.69
CA ASP A 313 24.13 10.75 -6.07
C ASP A 313 24.41 9.28 -6.38
N VAL A 314 25.42 9.04 -7.22
CA VAL A 314 25.86 7.71 -7.63
C VAL A 314 27.27 7.40 -7.15
N ARG A 315 27.83 8.20 -6.23
CA ARG A 315 29.24 8.09 -5.81
C ARG A 315 29.60 6.69 -5.30
N LYS A 316 28.67 6.04 -4.60
CA LYS A 316 28.90 4.70 -4.04
C LYS A 316 28.81 3.56 -5.07
N LEU A 317 28.35 3.83 -6.29
CA LEU A 317 28.42 2.87 -7.39
C LEU A 317 29.80 2.84 -8.04
N GLY A 318 30.62 3.88 -7.86
CA GLY A 318 31.93 3.99 -8.51
C GLY A 318 31.80 3.94 -10.03
N ASN A 319 32.51 3.00 -10.67
CA ASN A 319 32.47 2.78 -12.11
C ASN A 319 31.39 1.78 -12.58
N ALA A 320 30.59 1.24 -11.67
CA ALA A 320 29.54 0.27 -11.99
C ALA A 320 28.28 0.99 -12.50
N VAL A 321 28.35 1.55 -13.71
CA VAL A 321 27.24 2.30 -14.31
C VAL A 321 26.06 1.37 -14.60
N PRO A 322 24.87 1.60 -14.02
CA PRO A 322 23.69 0.79 -14.29
C PRO A 322 23.21 0.92 -15.73
N GLY A 323 22.73 -0.18 -16.30
CA GLY A 323 21.95 -0.12 -17.55
C GLY A 323 20.69 0.71 -17.32
N CYS A 324 20.45 1.72 -18.14
CA CYS A 324 19.33 2.64 -17.93
C CYS A 324 18.47 2.72 -19.20
N SER A 325 17.17 2.52 -19.05
CA SER A 325 16.22 2.71 -20.14
C SER A 325 16.14 4.18 -20.55
N PRO A 326 16.05 4.50 -21.87
CA PRO A 326 15.87 5.87 -22.35
C PRO A 326 14.62 6.59 -21.80
N LEU A 327 13.60 5.83 -21.38
CA LEU A 327 12.37 6.38 -20.82
C LEU A 327 12.38 6.43 -19.28
N ALA A 328 13.46 6.01 -18.62
CA ALA A 328 13.56 5.95 -17.16
C ALA A 328 13.21 7.30 -16.51
N PHE A 329 13.75 8.40 -17.04
CA PHE A 329 13.55 9.76 -16.53
C PHE A 329 12.55 10.57 -17.38
N SER A 330 11.58 9.94 -18.02
CA SER A 330 10.65 10.65 -18.92
C SER A 330 9.89 11.77 -18.19
N GLY A 331 9.90 12.98 -18.73
CA GLY A 331 9.30 14.15 -18.07
C GLY A 331 10.19 14.82 -17.00
N VAL A 332 11.43 14.36 -16.82
CA VAL A 332 12.47 15.06 -16.06
C VAL A 332 13.39 15.79 -17.03
N GLU A 333 13.74 17.04 -16.73
CA GLU A 333 14.73 17.79 -17.51
C GLU A 333 16.14 17.43 -17.06
N THR A 334 16.63 16.25 -17.45
CA THR A 334 17.91 15.64 -17.00
C THR A 334 19.12 16.57 -17.13
N ARG A 335 19.15 17.43 -18.16
CA ARG A 335 20.19 18.47 -18.36
C ARG A 335 20.28 19.53 -17.26
N ASN A 336 19.30 19.62 -16.37
CA ASN A 336 19.30 20.51 -15.20
C ASN A 336 19.56 19.74 -13.89
N VAL A 337 19.72 18.43 -13.97
CA VAL A 337 19.95 17.55 -12.82
C VAL A 337 21.44 17.24 -12.71
N VAL A 338 22.00 17.51 -11.53
CA VAL A 338 23.40 17.19 -11.22
C VAL A 338 23.54 15.70 -10.95
N LEU A 339 24.39 15.01 -11.72
CA LEU A 339 24.81 13.65 -11.42
C LEU A 339 26.14 13.71 -10.66
N GLU A 340 26.08 13.45 -9.36
CA GLU A 340 27.27 13.43 -8.52
C GLU A 340 27.95 12.06 -8.59
N VAL A 341 29.16 12.05 -9.13
CA VAL A 341 30.00 10.86 -9.32
C VAL A 341 31.23 10.92 -8.42
N ALA A 342 31.83 9.77 -8.13
CA ALA A 342 33.08 9.70 -7.38
C ALA A 342 34.23 10.32 -8.19
N ALA A 343 35.26 10.80 -7.49
CA ALA A 343 36.44 11.39 -8.12
C ALA A 343 37.13 10.39 -9.04
N GLY A 344 37.43 10.81 -10.28
CA GLY A 344 38.07 9.97 -11.30
C GLY A 344 37.09 9.17 -12.16
N GLU A 345 35.79 9.21 -11.87
CA GLU A 345 34.78 8.42 -12.57
C GLU A 345 33.97 9.22 -13.61
N LYS A 346 34.21 10.54 -13.74
CA LYS A 346 33.43 11.41 -14.63
C LYS A 346 33.33 10.91 -16.06
N GLU A 347 34.44 10.46 -16.62
CA GLU A 347 34.52 10.08 -18.03
C GLU A 347 33.63 8.85 -18.33
N VAL A 348 33.57 7.89 -17.41
CA VAL A 348 32.76 6.68 -17.53
C VAL A 348 31.26 7.03 -17.52
N TRP A 349 30.85 7.91 -16.60
CA TRP A 349 29.44 8.32 -16.50
C TRP A 349 29.01 9.27 -17.62
N ALA A 350 29.88 10.20 -18.04
CA ALA A 350 29.58 11.16 -19.10
C ALA A 350 29.54 10.54 -20.51
N SER A 351 30.05 9.33 -20.68
CA SER A 351 29.96 8.57 -21.94
C SER A 351 28.82 7.55 -21.95
N ALA A 352 28.27 7.20 -20.79
CA ALA A 352 27.25 6.17 -20.66
C ALA A 352 25.88 6.61 -21.22
N PRO A 353 25.11 5.69 -21.86
CA PRO A 353 23.76 5.97 -22.34
C PRO A 353 22.83 6.48 -21.23
N VAL A 354 21.95 7.43 -21.55
CA VAL A 354 21.05 8.14 -20.62
C VAL A 354 21.77 9.01 -19.57
N TRP A 355 22.76 8.46 -18.86
CA TRP A 355 23.53 9.17 -17.83
C TRP A 355 24.30 10.38 -18.37
N LYS A 356 24.78 10.31 -19.63
CA LYS A 356 25.39 11.45 -20.34
C LYS A 356 24.48 12.67 -20.52
N GLU A 357 23.17 12.51 -20.34
CA GLU A 357 22.20 13.61 -20.46
C GLU A 357 22.16 14.49 -19.20
N PHE A 358 22.76 14.03 -18.09
CA PHE A 358 22.85 14.75 -16.83
C PHE A 358 24.05 15.70 -16.77
N LEU A 359 24.02 16.66 -15.84
CA LEU A 359 25.17 17.49 -15.49
C LEU A 359 26.13 16.69 -14.60
N VAL A 360 27.07 15.96 -15.22
CA VAL A 360 28.04 15.13 -14.49
C VAL A 360 29.05 16.01 -13.74
N SER A 361 29.00 15.93 -12.42
CA SER A 361 29.89 16.64 -11.50
C SER A 361 30.67 15.65 -10.64
N GLU A 362 31.99 15.79 -10.62
CA GLU A 362 32.81 15.02 -9.69
C GLU A 362 32.72 15.66 -8.33
N VAL A 363 32.33 14.85 -7.36
CA VAL A 363 32.48 15.21 -5.97
C VAL A 363 33.73 14.50 -5.50
N SER A 364 34.81 15.25 -5.38
CA SER A 364 35.90 14.86 -4.50
C SER A 364 35.26 14.62 -3.15
N GLU A 365 35.42 13.43 -2.57
CA GLU A 365 35.33 13.37 -1.11
C GLU A 365 36.20 14.51 -0.60
N VAL A 366 35.68 15.28 0.37
CA VAL A 366 36.53 16.19 1.12
C VAL A 366 37.58 15.29 1.76
N SER A 367 38.70 15.10 1.07
CA SER A 367 39.90 14.56 1.64
C SER A 367 40.20 15.44 2.83
N GLU A 368 40.51 14.81 3.96
CA GLU A 368 40.93 15.51 5.17
C GLU A 368 41.89 16.64 4.80
N VAL A 369 41.42 17.88 4.90
CA VAL A 369 42.30 19.04 4.80
C VAL A 369 43.10 19.03 6.09
N THR A 370 44.23 18.33 6.06
CA THR A 370 45.30 18.52 7.03
C THR A 370 46.01 19.80 6.63
N GLY A 371 45.65 20.89 7.30
CA GLY A 371 46.27 22.19 7.15
C GLY A 371 46.27 22.98 8.46
N VAL A 372 47.48 23.10 9.02
CA VAL A 372 47.99 24.16 9.93
C VAL A 372 47.61 24.08 11.41
N ASP A 373 48.61 23.78 12.26
CA ASP A 373 48.78 23.96 13.73
C ASP A 373 47.65 23.67 14.73
N VAL A 374 46.41 23.39 14.31
CA VAL A 374 45.28 23.09 15.20
C VAL A 374 45.02 21.60 15.27
N THR A 375 45.21 21.01 16.45
CA THR A 375 44.87 19.61 16.75
C THR A 375 43.58 19.58 17.57
N ILE A 376 42.58 18.81 17.13
CA ILE A 376 41.34 18.54 17.86
C ILE A 376 41.24 17.03 18.11
N LYS A 377 41.21 16.65 19.40
CA LYS A 377 41.02 15.28 19.89
C LYS A 377 39.63 15.15 20.50
N ILE A 378 38.85 14.21 19.99
CA ILE A 378 37.48 13.93 20.45
C ILE A 378 37.47 12.49 20.97
N ARG A 379 36.92 12.25 22.16
CA ARG A 379 36.73 10.92 22.75
C ARG A 379 35.43 10.86 23.52
N MET A 380 34.84 9.67 23.59
CA MET A 380 33.77 9.35 24.53
C MET A 380 34.32 8.38 25.56
N ASP A 381 33.96 8.56 26.84
CA ASP A 381 34.27 7.55 27.86
C ASP A 381 33.21 6.45 27.92
N SER A 382 33.47 5.45 28.77
CA SER A 382 32.56 4.33 29.03
C SER A 382 31.25 4.73 29.72
N GLY A 383 31.09 5.99 30.14
CA GLY A 383 29.87 6.54 30.73
C GLY A 383 29.06 7.40 29.76
N GLY A 384 29.42 7.43 28.47
CA GLY A 384 28.73 8.23 27.46
C GLY A 384 29.07 9.72 27.47
N VAL A 385 30.12 10.13 28.20
CA VAL A 385 30.53 11.54 28.31
C VAL A 385 31.50 11.92 27.19
N LEU A 386 31.12 12.91 26.38
CA LEU A 386 31.94 13.42 25.28
C LEU A 386 32.99 14.39 25.82
N ARG A 387 34.26 14.13 25.51
CA ARG A 387 35.40 15.00 25.82
C ARG A 387 36.11 15.45 24.56
N ILE A 388 36.25 16.76 24.43
CA ILE A 388 36.89 17.43 23.29
C ILE A 388 38.05 18.24 23.84
N ASN A 389 39.23 18.01 23.29
CA ASN A 389 40.46 18.73 23.63
C ASN A 389 41.06 19.31 22.36
N SER A 390 41.39 20.59 22.39
CA SER A 390 42.08 21.28 21.31
C SER A 390 43.30 22.03 21.83
N ASN A 391 44.34 22.19 21.01
CA ASN A 391 45.45 23.10 21.33
C ASN A 391 45.12 24.58 21.03
N HIS A 392 43.90 24.88 20.55
CA HIS A 392 43.35 26.22 20.40
C HIS A 392 41.99 26.34 21.12
N ALA A 393 41.52 27.57 21.34
CA ALA A 393 40.21 27.82 21.91
C ALA A 393 39.11 27.25 20.99
N ILE A 394 38.18 26.50 21.57
CA ILE A 394 37.06 25.91 20.85
C ILE A 394 35.98 26.98 20.70
N ASP A 395 35.76 27.42 19.45
CA ASP A 395 34.80 28.46 19.10
C ASP A 395 33.36 27.92 19.11
N GLU A 396 33.17 26.67 18.69
CA GLU A 396 31.87 26.03 18.63
C GLU A 396 31.97 24.50 18.74
N VAL A 397 31.02 23.91 19.46
CA VAL A 397 30.72 22.47 19.46
C VAL A 397 29.26 22.30 19.12
N THR A 398 28.95 21.42 18.19
CA THR A 398 27.59 20.98 17.88
C THR A 398 27.57 19.45 17.89
N VAL A 399 26.65 18.89 18.67
CA VAL A 399 26.36 17.46 18.71
C VAL A 399 24.97 17.26 18.15
N CYS A 400 24.85 16.41 17.14
CA CYS A 400 23.58 16.06 16.53
C CYS A 400 23.41 14.55 16.39
N ARG A 401 22.14 14.12 16.36
CA ARG A 401 21.77 12.76 15.97
C ARG A 401 21.98 12.57 14.47
N MET A 402 22.00 11.31 14.04
CA MET A 402 22.14 10.95 12.63
C MET A 402 20.96 11.42 11.74
N ASP A 403 19.80 11.71 12.36
CA ASP A 403 18.62 12.32 11.73
C ASP A 403 18.70 13.86 11.67
N GLY A 404 19.79 14.46 12.14
CA GLY A 404 20.04 15.90 12.06
C GLY A 404 19.55 16.71 13.26
N ILE A 405 18.90 16.09 14.25
CA ILE A 405 18.45 16.78 15.46
C ILE A 405 19.64 17.22 16.31
N ILE A 406 19.73 18.50 16.67
CA ILE A 406 20.78 19.03 17.55
C ILE A 406 20.49 18.61 19.00
N LEU A 407 21.39 17.82 19.58
CA LEU A 407 21.33 17.39 20.97
C LEU A 407 22.03 18.36 21.92
N ALA A 408 23.14 18.96 21.48
CA ALA A 408 23.90 19.92 22.27
C ALA A 408 24.62 20.92 21.36
N GLN A 409 24.65 22.19 21.76
CA GLN A 409 25.46 23.21 21.09
C GLN A 409 26.07 24.13 22.14
N ALA A 410 27.38 24.37 22.02
CA ALA A 410 28.13 25.18 22.97
C ALA A 410 29.19 26.02 22.25
N ARG A 411 29.59 27.12 22.88
CA ARG A 411 30.73 27.96 22.47
C ARG A 411 31.68 28.12 23.66
N PRO A 412 32.51 27.10 23.94
CA PRO A 412 33.23 27.02 25.20
C PRO A 412 34.23 28.15 25.40
N GLY A 413 34.90 28.59 24.33
CA GLY A 413 35.99 29.58 24.41
C GLY A 413 37.25 29.06 25.12
N THR A 414 37.24 27.81 25.56
CA THR A 414 38.32 27.08 26.24
C THR A 414 38.92 26.03 25.32
N GLN A 415 40.11 25.53 25.68
CA GLN A 415 40.78 24.43 24.98
C GLN A 415 40.13 23.05 25.26
N GLU A 416 39.20 22.97 26.21
CA GLU A 416 38.53 21.74 26.62
C GLU A 416 37.01 21.94 26.68
N TYR A 417 36.26 20.92 26.27
CA TYR A 417 34.80 20.82 26.43
C TYR A 417 34.41 19.42 26.89
N VAL A 418 33.47 19.36 27.84
CA VAL A 418 32.90 18.13 28.41
C VAL A 418 31.38 18.25 28.39
N SER A 419 30.70 17.24 27.84
CA SER A 419 29.23 17.21 27.78
C SER A 419 28.60 16.50 28.98
N GLU A 420 27.28 16.59 29.08
CA GLU A 420 26.48 15.59 29.81
C GLU A 420 26.52 14.22 29.07
N PRO A 421 26.29 13.09 29.77
CA PRO A 421 26.34 11.77 29.16
C PRO A 421 25.21 11.52 28.15
N PHE A 422 25.56 10.90 27.02
CA PHE A 422 24.61 10.43 26.00
C PHE A 422 24.42 8.92 26.11
N SER A 423 23.19 8.42 25.99
CA SER A 423 22.87 6.97 26.07
C SER A 423 22.39 6.41 24.73
N GLY A 424 23.00 5.32 24.26
CA GLY A 424 22.44 4.45 23.21
C GLY A 424 22.27 5.00 21.79
N GLU A 425 22.69 6.24 21.50
CA GLU A 425 22.49 6.88 20.18
C GLU A 425 23.80 7.10 19.41
N LYS A 426 23.75 6.92 18.08
CA LYS A 426 24.84 7.34 17.19
C LYS A 426 24.75 8.84 16.97
N ILE A 427 25.83 9.55 17.35
CA ILE A 427 25.93 10.99 17.23
C ILE A 427 26.97 11.42 16.19
N VAL A 428 26.78 12.62 15.65
CA VAL A 428 27.73 13.37 14.83
C VAL A 428 28.18 14.58 15.64
N VAL A 429 29.49 14.76 15.74
CA VAL A 429 30.08 15.88 16.48
C VAL A 429 30.81 16.79 15.51
N ARG A 430 30.38 18.06 15.43
CA ARG A 430 31.07 19.14 14.73
C ARG A 430 31.76 20.03 15.75
N VAL A 431 33.04 20.29 15.53
CA VAL A 431 33.87 21.15 16.39
C VAL A 431 34.56 22.20 15.52
N VAL A 432 34.50 23.45 15.93
CA VAL A 432 35.24 24.57 15.33
C VAL A 432 36.24 25.08 16.36
N SER A 433 37.51 25.14 15.98
CA SER A 433 38.60 25.68 16.80
C SER A 433 39.56 26.45 15.89
N GLY A 434 39.65 27.76 16.08
CA GLY A 434 40.33 28.68 15.18
C GLY A 434 39.73 28.64 13.77
N SER A 435 40.58 28.49 12.76
CA SER A 435 40.16 28.36 11.36
C SER A 435 39.77 26.94 10.94
N VAL A 436 39.80 25.97 11.87
CA VAL A 436 39.61 24.54 11.56
C VAL A 436 38.26 24.05 12.08
N SER A 437 37.49 23.43 11.19
CA SER A 437 36.26 22.71 11.52
C SER A 437 36.49 21.22 11.33
N LYS A 438 36.26 20.42 12.38
CA LYS A 438 36.36 18.95 12.35
C LYS A 438 35.00 18.33 12.61
N VAL A 439 34.58 17.41 11.75
CA VAL A 439 33.37 16.60 11.94
C VAL A 439 33.79 15.16 12.15
N VAL A 440 33.35 14.54 13.25
CA VAL A 440 33.59 13.13 13.52
C VAL A 440 32.24 12.42 13.56
N LYS A 441 32.14 11.35 12.76
CA LYS A 441 30.99 10.47 12.66
C LYS A 441 31.30 9.15 13.36
N LEU A 442 30.31 8.62 14.08
CA LEU A 442 30.37 7.41 14.93
C LEU A 442 31.22 7.54 16.19
N ILE A 443 30.52 7.82 17.29
CA ILE A 443 30.94 7.38 18.61
C ILE A 443 29.74 6.65 19.23
N GLU A 444 29.78 5.33 19.30
CA GLU A 444 28.78 4.56 20.04
C GLU A 444 29.04 4.80 21.54
N GLY A 445 28.11 5.49 22.20
CA GLY A 445 28.00 5.46 23.66
C GLY A 445 27.45 4.10 24.10
N TYR A 446 27.90 3.63 25.26
CA TYR A 446 27.41 2.39 25.87
C TYR A 446 25.89 2.37 26.06
#